data_AF-A0A380I672-F1
#
_entry.id   AF-A0A380I672-F1
#
_cell.length_a   1.000
_cell.length_b   1.000
_cell.length_c   1.000
_cell.angle_alpha   90.00
_cell.angle_beta   90.00
_cell.angle_gamma   90.00
#
_symmetry.space_group_name_H-M   'P 1'
#
loop_
_entity.id
_entity.type
_entity.pdbx_description
1 polymer ?
#
loop_
_entity_poly.entity_id
_entity_poly.type
_entity_poly.pdbx_seq_one_letter_code
_entity_poly.pdbx_strand_id
1 'polypeptide(L)'
;MSGFLATTYLNTFFNKIFFMNNLIVAIWFICFTAIIIHMVIFSIKYLKDFSIENVFPSWTVLYIGIAIAGLTVKTSGQYWIGQTTVIYGFLATCLVLPVVFKRVRIHPLQSLVKPNTATICAPFSLVSAAYIVAFPKTNLLVLIILLILSQFFYFYIIIQLPKLINRPFSPAFSGFYISIGYFSYCFKK
;
A
#
# COMPACT_ATOMS: atom_id res chain seq x y z
N MET A 1 8.64 2.35 0.09
CA MET A 1 7.86 1.90 -1.10
C MET A 1 8.51 2.32 -2.41
N SER A 2 8.95 3.58 -2.58
CA SER A 2 9.55 4.08 -3.83
C SER A 2 10.80 3.30 -4.29
N GLY A 3 11.62 2.81 -3.35
CA GLY A 3 12.79 1.96 -3.67
C GLY A 3 12.42 0.66 -4.40
N PHE A 4 11.32 0.01 -4.00
CA PHE A 4 10.82 -1.19 -4.69
C PHE A 4 10.38 -0.88 -6.13
N LEU A 5 9.68 0.23 -6.34
CA LEU A 5 9.30 0.64 -7.70
C LEU A 5 10.54 0.95 -8.53
N ALA A 6 11.55 1.62 -7.96
CA ALA A 6 12.81 1.86 -8.63
C ALA A 6 13.47 0.55 -9.10
N THR A 7 13.47 -0.51 -8.27
CA THR A 7 13.99 -1.83 -8.67
C THR A 7 13.22 -2.43 -9.85
N THR A 8 11.89 -2.25 -9.92
CA THR A 8 11.10 -2.74 -11.07
C THR A 8 11.38 -1.99 -12.36
N TYR A 9 11.55 -0.66 -12.29
CA TYR A 9 11.94 0.14 -13.46
C TYR A 9 13.34 -0.23 -13.94
N LEU A 10 14.31 -0.32 -13.02
CA LEU A 10 15.67 -0.78 -13.33
C LEU A 10 15.68 -2.16 -13.98
N ASN A 11 14.90 -3.10 -13.46
CA ASN A 11 14.79 -4.43 -14.05
C ASN A 11 14.23 -4.38 -15.47
N THR A 12 13.26 -3.51 -15.75
CA THR A 12 12.66 -3.39 -17.08
C THR A 12 13.69 -2.98 -18.15
N PHE A 13 14.65 -2.13 -17.80
CA PHE A 13 15.70 -1.68 -18.73
C PHE A 13 16.91 -2.61 -18.79
N PHE A 14 17.33 -3.20 -17.65
CA PHE A 14 18.60 -3.91 -17.53
C PHE A 14 18.49 -5.43 -17.39
N ASN A 15 17.30 -6.02 -17.57
CA ASN A 15 17.06 -7.47 -17.41
C ASN A 15 18.01 -8.36 -18.25
N LYS A 16 18.52 -7.86 -19.37
CA LYS A 16 19.40 -8.63 -20.28
C LYS A 16 20.82 -8.81 -19.73
N ILE A 17 21.24 -8.05 -18.73
CA ILE A 17 22.60 -8.09 -18.17
C ILE A 17 22.57 -8.84 -16.84
N PHE A 18 23.16 -10.03 -16.79
CA PHE A 18 23.15 -10.92 -15.63
C PHE A 18 23.67 -10.26 -14.34
N PHE A 19 24.77 -9.52 -14.42
CA PHE A 19 25.37 -8.81 -13.27
C PHE A 19 24.43 -7.74 -12.70
N MET A 20 23.75 -6.98 -13.56
CA MET A 20 22.80 -5.95 -13.14
C MET A 20 21.57 -6.55 -12.47
N ASN A 21 21.09 -7.71 -12.95
CA ASN A 21 19.96 -8.40 -12.33
C ASN A 21 20.27 -8.80 -10.88
N ASN A 22 21.45 -9.38 -10.62
CA ASN A 22 21.87 -9.75 -9.26
C ASN A 22 21.95 -8.52 -8.32
N LEU A 23 22.44 -7.38 -8.80
CA LEU A 23 22.44 -6.13 -8.03
C LEU A 23 21.02 -5.63 -7.74
N ILE A 24 20.11 -5.72 -8.71
CA ILE A 24 18.71 -5.31 -8.52
C ILE A 24 18.03 -6.17 -7.44
N VAL A 25 18.27 -7.48 -7.44
CA VAL A 25 17.78 -8.39 -6.39
C VAL A 25 18.38 -8.05 -5.03
N ALA A 26 19.67 -7.73 -4.94
CA ALA A 26 20.30 -7.31 -3.70
C ALA A 26 19.68 -6.00 -3.15
N ILE A 27 19.47 -5.00 -4.02
CA ILE A 27 18.80 -3.74 -3.66
C ILE A 27 17.36 -4.00 -3.18
N TRP A 28 16.66 -4.95 -3.81
CA TRP A 28 15.31 -5.36 -3.41
C TRP A 28 15.30 -5.90 -1.98
N PHE A 29 16.24 -6.77 -1.61
CA PHE A 29 16.36 -7.29 -0.23
C PHE A 29 16.71 -6.20 0.79
N ILE A 30 17.56 -5.24 0.42
CA ILE A 30 17.86 -4.07 1.26
C ILE A 30 16.58 -3.25 1.50
N CYS A 31 15.80 -2.99 0.44
CA CYS A 31 14.53 -2.28 0.56
C CYS A 31 13.53 -3.03 1.46
N PHE A 32 13.46 -4.35 1.32
CA PHE A 32 12.58 -5.20 2.13
C PHE A 32 12.93 -5.13 3.61
N THR A 33 14.21 -5.32 3.93
CA THR A 33 14.73 -5.26 5.30
C THR A 33 14.51 -3.87 5.90
N ALA A 34 14.74 -2.81 5.14
CA ALA A 34 14.51 -1.45 5.58
C ALA A 34 13.03 -1.17 5.93
N ILE A 35 12.07 -1.69 5.15
CA ILE A 35 10.64 -1.56 5.47
C ILE A 35 10.30 -2.29 6.77
N ILE A 36 10.83 -3.51 6.96
CA ILE A 36 10.60 -4.27 8.20
C ILE A 36 11.16 -3.53 9.41
N ILE A 37 12.41 -3.05 9.32
CA ILE A 37 13.04 -2.28 10.41
C ILE A 37 12.20 -1.04 10.73
N HIS A 38 11.77 -0.30 9.71
CA HIS A 38 10.95 0.90 9.89
C HIS A 38 9.61 0.58 10.56
N MET A 39 8.96 -0.52 10.17
CA MET A 39 7.73 -1.01 10.80
C MET A 39 7.96 -1.37 12.27
N VAL A 40 9.02 -2.12 12.60
CA VAL A 40 9.33 -2.51 13.98
C VAL A 40 9.62 -1.30 14.87
N ILE A 41 10.47 -0.37 14.42
CA ILE A 41 10.78 0.87 15.15
C ILE A 41 9.50 1.66 15.44
N PHE A 42 8.64 1.78 14.43
CA PHE A 42 7.36 2.48 14.57
C PHE A 42 6.42 1.77 15.55
N SER A 43 6.29 0.45 15.43
CA SER A 43 5.47 -0.36 16.32
C SER A 43 5.94 -0.23 17.78
N ILE A 44 7.25 -0.28 18.05
CA ILE A 44 7.78 -0.09 19.41
C ILE A 44 7.45 1.31 19.95
N LYS A 45 7.58 2.35 19.11
CA LYS A 45 7.37 3.74 19.53
C LYS A 45 5.89 4.08 19.78
N TYR A 46 4.98 3.54 18.97
CA TYR A 46 3.57 3.95 18.96
C TYR A 46 2.59 2.92 19.53
N LEU A 47 2.95 1.63 19.58
CA LEU A 47 2.11 0.61 20.22
C LEU A 47 2.40 0.45 21.71
N LYS A 48 3.59 0.85 22.19
CA LYS A 48 3.95 0.75 23.62
C LYS A 48 3.12 1.72 24.48
N ASP A 49 2.94 2.96 24.02
CA ASP A 49 2.08 3.96 24.64
C ASP A 49 0.84 4.22 23.76
N PHE A 50 0.08 3.15 23.49
CA PHE A 50 -1.05 3.20 22.57
C PHE A 50 -2.14 4.16 23.08
N SER A 51 -2.32 5.27 22.39
CA SER A 51 -3.48 6.14 22.53
C SER A 51 -4.23 6.21 21.20
N ILE A 52 -5.56 6.14 21.26
CA ILE A 52 -6.40 6.24 20.05
C ILE A 52 -6.13 7.59 19.35
N GLU A 53 -5.82 8.63 20.13
CA GLU A 53 -5.52 9.99 19.66
C GLU A 53 -4.34 10.05 18.69
N ASN A 54 -3.33 9.20 18.88
CA ASN A 54 -2.11 9.13 18.08
C ASN A 54 -2.25 8.26 16.82
N VAL A 55 -3.41 7.65 16.58
CA VAL A 55 -3.65 6.87 15.36
C VAL A 55 -3.90 7.82 14.19
N PHE A 56 -2.97 7.84 13.23
CA PHE A 56 -3.10 8.63 12.02
C PHE A 56 -3.46 7.74 10.81
N PRO A 57 -4.21 8.26 9.83
CA PRO A 57 -4.48 7.53 8.59
C PRO A 57 -3.20 7.11 7.83
N SER A 58 -2.06 7.76 8.08
CA SER A 58 -0.76 7.38 7.52
C SER A 58 -0.27 6.01 8.00
N TRP A 59 -0.78 5.49 9.13
CA TRP A 59 -0.44 4.15 9.63
C TRP A 59 -0.84 3.06 8.63
N THR A 60 -1.90 3.28 7.83
CA THR A 60 -2.29 2.34 6.77
C THR A 60 -1.16 2.16 5.76
N VAL A 61 -0.50 3.24 5.35
CA VAL A 61 0.59 3.21 4.37
C VAL A 61 1.80 2.45 4.91
N LEU A 62 2.11 2.61 6.20
CA LEU A 62 3.22 1.90 6.83
C LEU A 62 2.97 0.40 6.91
N TYR A 63 1.85 0.00 7.52
CA TYR A 63 1.58 -1.42 7.78
C TYR A 63 1.26 -2.19 6.50
N ILE A 64 0.52 -1.58 5.58
CA ILE A 64 0.07 -2.25 4.36
C ILE A 64 1.13 -2.12 3.25
N GLY A 65 2.02 -1.13 3.37
CA GLY A 65 3.07 -0.85 2.39
C GLY A 65 4.04 -2.00 2.13
N ILE A 66 4.14 -2.97 3.04
CA ILE A 66 4.95 -4.19 2.83
C ILE A 66 4.39 -5.07 1.70
N ALA A 67 3.10 -4.97 1.36
CA ALA A 67 2.49 -5.70 0.24
C ALA A 67 3.12 -5.35 -1.12
N ILE A 68 3.85 -4.22 -1.22
CA ILE A 68 4.61 -3.88 -2.43
C ILE A 68 5.71 -4.90 -2.76
N ALA A 69 6.18 -5.67 -1.78
CA ALA A 69 7.08 -6.79 -2.02
C ALA A 69 6.41 -7.85 -2.91
N GLY A 70 5.11 -8.12 -2.69
CA GLY A 70 4.32 -8.99 -3.57
C GLY A 70 4.10 -8.41 -4.97
N LEU A 71 3.89 -7.10 -5.08
CA LEU A 71 3.74 -6.43 -6.38
C LEU A 71 5.02 -6.50 -7.23
N THR A 72 6.18 -6.48 -6.57
CA THR A 72 7.49 -6.47 -7.22
C THR A 72 8.14 -7.85 -7.28
N VAL A 73 7.40 -8.91 -6.99
CA VAL A 73 7.96 -10.26 -6.86
C VAL A 73 8.52 -10.83 -8.15
N LYS A 74 8.04 -10.36 -9.31
CA LYS A 74 8.62 -10.72 -10.62
C LYS A 74 10.05 -10.20 -10.80
N THR A 75 10.44 -9.16 -10.08
CA THR A 75 11.79 -8.62 -10.10
C THR A 75 12.73 -9.39 -9.18
N SER A 76 12.27 -9.82 -8.01
CA SER A 76 13.10 -10.58 -7.07
C SER A 76 13.11 -12.09 -7.34
N GLY A 77 12.08 -12.62 -8.03
CA GLY A 77 11.84 -14.05 -8.18
C GLY A 77 11.34 -14.75 -6.91
N GLN A 78 11.17 -14.01 -5.79
CA GLN A 78 10.88 -14.58 -4.48
C GLN A 78 9.37 -14.68 -4.21
N TYR A 79 8.70 -15.58 -4.92
CA TYR A 79 7.25 -15.76 -4.85
C TYR A 79 6.73 -16.04 -3.45
N TRP A 80 7.46 -16.80 -2.64
CA TRP A 80 7.06 -17.13 -1.26
C TRP A 80 6.95 -15.88 -0.38
N ILE A 81 7.97 -15.00 -0.41
CA ILE A 81 7.95 -13.72 0.32
C ILE A 81 6.82 -12.83 -0.21
N GLY A 82 6.64 -12.78 -1.53
CA GLY A 82 5.56 -12.01 -2.15
C GLY A 82 4.17 -12.45 -1.69
N GLN A 83 3.91 -13.75 -1.62
CA GLN A 83 2.62 -14.28 -1.18
C GLN A 83 2.34 -14.00 0.30
N THR A 84 3.33 -14.24 1.17
CA THR A 84 3.19 -13.99 2.61
C THR A 84 2.94 -12.52 2.91
N THR A 85 3.64 -11.60 2.22
CA THR A 85 3.45 -10.15 2.40
C THR A 85 2.09 -9.65 1.90
N VAL A 86 1.53 -10.27 0.86
CA VAL A 86 0.16 -9.96 0.38
C VAL A 86 -0.89 -10.41 1.40
N ILE A 87 -0.77 -11.63 1.93
CA ILE A 87 -1.68 -12.15 2.95
C ILE A 87 -1.61 -11.27 4.21
N TYR A 88 -0.40 -10.95 4.66
CA TYR A 88 -0.21 -10.02 5.77
C TYR A 88 -0.82 -8.65 5.47
N GLY A 89 -0.59 -8.08 4.28
CA GLY A 89 -1.14 -6.79 3.89
C GLY A 89 -2.66 -6.76 3.88
N PHE A 90 -3.31 -7.86 3.47
CA PHE A 90 -4.76 -8.02 3.55
C PHE A 90 -5.26 -8.03 5.00
N LEU A 91 -4.66 -8.87 5.86
CA LEU A 91 -5.02 -8.95 7.28
C LEU A 91 -4.79 -7.62 8.00
N ALA A 92 -3.64 -6.97 7.75
CA ALA A 92 -3.32 -5.66 8.28
C ALA A 92 -4.32 -4.60 7.81
N THR A 93 -4.79 -4.66 6.56
CA THR A 93 -5.84 -3.76 6.08
C THR A 93 -7.14 -3.98 6.87
N CYS A 94 -7.57 -5.23 7.05
CA CYS A 94 -8.78 -5.54 7.83
C CYS A 94 -8.69 -5.09 9.30
N LEU A 95 -7.50 -5.05 9.89
CA LEU A 95 -7.30 -4.64 11.29
C LEU A 95 -7.09 -3.13 11.46
N VAL A 96 -6.23 -2.51 10.62
CA VAL A 96 -5.83 -1.11 10.77
C VAL A 96 -6.94 -0.18 10.28
N LEU A 97 -7.68 -0.55 9.24
CA LEU A 97 -8.69 0.32 8.63
C LEU A 97 -9.86 0.64 9.59
N PRO A 98 -10.47 -0.33 10.30
CA PRO A 98 -11.52 -0.03 11.28
C PRO A 98 -11.03 0.87 12.42
N VAL A 99 -9.78 0.69 12.86
CA VAL A 99 -9.19 1.52 13.92
C VAL A 99 -9.04 2.97 13.44
N VAL A 100 -8.56 3.16 12.21
CA VAL A 100 -8.46 4.49 11.59
C VAL A 100 -9.84 5.12 11.39
N PHE A 101 -10.84 4.36 10.91
CA PHE A 101 -12.22 4.87 10.75
C PHE A 101 -12.84 5.27 12.09
N LYS A 102 -12.70 4.43 13.12
CA LYS A 102 -13.17 4.74 14.49
C LYS A 102 -12.51 6.03 14.99
N ARG A 103 -11.22 6.21 14.75
CA ARG A 103 -10.48 7.40 15.17
C ARG A 103 -10.92 8.67 14.45
N VAL A 104 -11.11 8.62 13.12
CA VAL A 104 -11.59 9.76 12.33
C VAL A 104 -12.99 10.18 12.75
N ARG A 105 -13.82 9.23 13.21
CA ARG A 105 -15.17 9.50 13.74
C ARG A 105 -15.15 10.14 15.13
N ILE A 106 -14.25 9.70 16.02
CA ILE A 106 -14.22 10.16 17.43
C ILE A 106 -13.54 11.52 17.57
N HIS A 107 -12.39 11.76 16.91
CA HIS A 107 -11.86 13.12 16.81
C HIS A 107 -11.66 13.50 15.34
N PRO A 108 -12.49 14.42 14.81
CA PRO A 108 -12.37 14.82 13.43
C PRO A 108 -10.99 15.42 13.18
N LEU A 109 -10.36 14.99 12.09
CA LEU A 109 -9.04 15.49 11.70
C LEU A 109 -9.08 17.01 11.55
N GLN A 110 -8.04 17.67 12.06
CA GLN A 110 -7.82 19.10 11.79
C GLN A 110 -7.73 19.33 10.27
N SER A 111 -8.15 20.51 9.81
CA SER A 111 -8.29 20.86 8.40
C SER A 111 -7.06 20.53 7.54
N LEU A 112 -5.85 20.61 8.10
CA LEU A 112 -4.58 20.33 7.43
C LEU A 112 -4.34 18.84 7.11
N VAL A 113 -4.88 17.94 7.93
CA VAL A 113 -4.59 16.49 7.90
C VAL A 113 -5.76 15.68 7.34
N LYS A 114 -6.90 16.34 7.08
CA LYS A 114 -8.06 15.75 6.40
C LYS A 114 -7.71 15.08 5.07
N PRO A 115 -6.81 15.61 4.22
CA PRO A 115 -6.41 14.93 2.98
C PRO A 115 -5.81 13.53 3.20
N ASN A 116 -5.30 13.21 4.40
CA ASN A 116 -4.82 11.88 4.72
C ASN A 116 -5.95 10.83 4.75
N THR A 117 -7.23 11.20 4.72
CA THR A 117 -8.30 10.22 4.52
C THR A 117 -8.23 9.57 3.13
N ALA A 118 -7.62 10.24 2.15
CA ALA A 118 -7.41 9.68 0.81
C ALA A 118 -6.52 8.43 0.83
N THR A 119 -5.59 8.30 1.79
CA THR A 119 -4.73 7.12 1.91
C THR A 119 -5.47 5.87 2.41
N ILE A 120 -6.76 5.98 2.77
CA ILE A 120 -7.64 4.86 3.12
C ILE A 120 -8.04 4.07 1.86
N CYS A 121 -8.00 4.68 0.66
CA CYS A 121 -8.32 4.01 -0.60
C CYS A 121 -7.17 3.12 -1.13
N ALA A 122 -5.92 3.53 -0.90
CA ALA A 122 -4.74 2.86 -1.45
C ALA A 122 -4.52 1.39 -1.02
N PRO A 123 -4.84 0.97 0.22
CA PRO A 123 -4.57 -0.38 0.72
C PRO A 123 -5.17 -1.50 -0.10
N PHE A 124 -6.49 -1.44 -0.37
CA PHE A 124 -7.17 -2.51 -1.10
C PHE A 124 -6.72 -2.58 -2.55
N SER A 125 -6.47 -1.44 -3.19
CA SER A 125 -5.95 -1.39 -4.56
C SER A 125 -4.52 -1.93 -4.66
N LEU A 126 -3.66 -1.63 -3.68
CA LEU A 126 -2.30 -2.16 -3.62
C LEU A 126 -2.31 -3.68 -3.40
N VAL A 127 -3.09 -4.16 -2.43
CA VAL A 127 -3.18 -5.59 -2.09
C VAL A 127 -3.78 -6.36 -3.27
N SER A 128 -4.79 -5.84 -3.96
CA SER A 128 -5.35 -6.50 -5.16
C SER A 128 -4.33 -6.58 -6.30
N ALA A 129 -3.59 -5.49 -6.55
CA ALA A 129 -2.56 -5.47 -7.58
C ALA A 129 -1.41 -6.44 -7.24
N ALA A 130 -0.98 -6.47 -5.98
CA ALA A 130 0.04 -7.39 -5.50
C ALA A 130 -0.41 -8.86 -5.56
N TYR A 131 -1.69 -9.14 -5.27
CA TYR A 131 -2.27 -10.48 -5.33
C TYR A 131 -2.20 -11.09 -6.75
N ILE A 132 -2.60 -10.33 -7.79
CA ILE A 132 -2.54 -10.79 -9.18
C ILE A 132 -1.08 -11.10 -9.61
N VAL A 133 -0.10 -10.38 -9.07
CA VAL A 133 1.31 -10.56 -9.44
C VAL A 133 1.97 -11.69 -8.65
N ALA A 134 1.64 -11.84 -7.38
CA ALA A 134 2.27 -12.81 -6.48
C ALA A 134 1.70 -14.23 -6.56
N PHE A 135 0.45 -14.39 -7.01
CA PHE A 135 -0.21 -15.69 -7.11
C PHE A 135 -0.36 -16.12 -8.57
N PRO A 136 0.34 -17.18 -9.02
CA PRO A 136 0.20 -17.68 -10.40
C PRO A 136 -1.18 -18.30 -10.69
N LYS A 137 -1.78 -18.93 -9.67
CA LYS A 137 -3.17 -19.45 -9.71
C LYS A 137 -4.07 -18.55 -8.89
N THR A 138 -4.52 -17.48 -9.50
CA THR A 138 -5.38 -16.48 -8.83
C THR A 138 -6.78 -17.06 -8.64
N ASN A 139 -7.26 -17.14 -7.40
CA ASN A 139 -8.67 -17.44 -7.16
C ASN A 139 -9.52 -16.23 -7.57
N LEU A 140 -10.35 -16.42 -8.59
CA LEU A 140 -11.15 -15.37 -9.21
C LEU A 140 -12.16 -14.76 -8.21
N LEU A 141 -12.72 -15.55 -7.28
CA LEU A 141 -13.63 -15.06 -6.26
C LEU A 141 -12.95 -14.07 -5.31
N VAL A 142 -11.75 -14.40 -4.83
CA VAL A 142 -10.98 -13.53 -3.93
C VAL A 142 -10.61 -12.22 -4.64
N LEU A 143 -10.22 -12.31 -5.91
CA LEU A 143 -9.91 -11.14 -6.71
C LEU A 143 -11.12 -10.21 -6.89
N ILE A 144 -12.28 -10.76 -7.23
CA ILE A 144 -13.53 -9.98 -7.37
C ILE A 144 -13.89 -9.29 -6.07
N ILE A 145 -13.81 -9.99 -4.93
CA ILE A 145 -14.10 -9.40 -3.61
C ILE A 145 -13.15 -8.22 -3.33
N LEU A 146 -11.84 -8.39 -3.57
CA LEU A 146 -10.85 -7.33 -3.40
C LEU A 146 -11.11 -6.13 -4.32
N LEU A 147 -11.53 -6.38 -5.57
CA LEU A 147 -11.86 -5.33 -6.52
C LEU A 147 -13.13 -4.57 -6.12
N ILE A 148 -14.19 -5.26 -5.69
CA ILE A 148 -15.42 -4.64 -5.21
C ILE A 148 -15.13 -3.76 -4.00
N LEU A 149 -14.33 -4.26 -3.03
CA LEU A 149 -13.91 -3.46 -1.88
C LEU A 149 -13.10 -2.23 -2.31
N SER A 150 -12.12 -2.41 -3.19
CA SER A 150 -11.34 -1.30 -3.73
C SER A 150 -12.22 -0.26 -4.42
N GLN A 151 -13.25 -0.68 -5.16
CA GLN A 151 -14.20 0.22 -5.81
C GLN A 151 -15.05 0.99 -4.82
N PHE A 152 -15.57 0.32 -3.80
CA PHE A 152 -16.35 0.97 -2.76
C PHE A 152 -15.55 2.10 -2.07
N PHE A 153 -14.30 1.82 -1.67
CA PHE A 153 -13.43 2.83 -1.06
C PHE A 153 -13.04 3.95 -2.04
N TYR A 154 -12.88 3.63 -3.32
CA TYR A 154 -12.60 4.61 -4.36
C TYR A 154 -13.77 5.60 -4.56
N PHE A 155 -14.99 5.11 -4.74
CA PHE A 155 -16.18 5.96 -4.87
C PHE A 155 -16.41 6.81 -3.62
N TYR A 156 -16.24 6.22 -2.43
CA TYR A 156 -16.34 6.95 -1.16
C TYR A 156 -15.39 8.16 -1.10
N ILE A 157 -14.15 7.98 -1.56
CA ILE A 157 -13.14 9.03 -1.59
C ILE A 157 -13.39 10.06 -2.70
N ILE A 158 -13.88 9.64 -3.88
CA ILE A 158 -14.30 10.58 -4.94
C ILE A 158 -15.42 11.49 -4.46
N ILE A 159 -16.42 10.98 -3.74
CA ILE A 159 -17.51 11.80 -3.19
C ILE A 159 -16.98 12.82 -2.17
N GLN A 160 -15.89 12.50 -1.45
CA GLN A 160 -15.23 13.43 -0.54
C GLN A 160 -14.26 14.40 -1.22
N LEU A 161 -13.78 14.08 -2.41
CA LEU A 161 -12.78 14.86 -3.15
C LEU A 161 -13.17 16.33 -3.35
N PRO A 162 -14.41 16.71 -3.75
CA PRO A 162 -14.80 18.11 -3.88
C PRO A 162 -14.67 18.90 -2.57
N LYS A 163 -14.96 18.25 -1.44
CA LYS A 163 -14.82 18.84 -0.10
C LYS A 163 -13.36 19.00 0.33
N LEU A 164 -12.46 18.18 -0.23
CA LEU A 164 -11.04 18.17 0.05
C LEU A 164 -10.25 19.16 -0.83
N ILE A 165 -10.64 19.34 -2.11
CA ILE A 165 -9.97 20.26 -3.06
C ILE A 165 -10.21 21.73 -2.73
N ASN A 166 -11.31 22.08 -2.05
CA ASN A 166 -11.59 23.46 -1.60
C ASN A 166 -10.68 23.95 -0.45
N ARG A 167 -9.49 23.36 -0.29
CA ARG A 167 -8.53 23.62 0.80
C ARG A 167 -7.12 23.79 0.23
N PRO A 168 -6.20 24.46 0.94
CA PRO A 168 -4.83 24.64 0.48
C PRO A 168 -4.15 23.31 0.16
N PHE A 169 -3.31 23.32 -0.86
CA PHE A 169 -2.62 22.15 -1.37
C PHE A 169 -1.87 21.40 -0.27
N SER A 170 -2.06 20.08 -0.20
CA SER A 170 -1.38 19.18 0.75
C SER A 170 -0.74 18.00 0.01
N PRO A 171 0.48 17.55 0.37
CA PRO A 171 1.15 16.41 -0.28
C PRO A 171 0.32 15.11 -0.31
N ALA A 172 -0.65 14.99 0.59
CA ALA A 172 -1.57 13.87 0.66
C ALA A 172 -2.51 13.73 -0.56
N PHE A 173 -2.60 14.75 -1.43
CA PHE A 173 -3.27 14.62 -2.74
C PHE A 173 -2.60 13.57 -3.65
N SER A 174 -1.31 13.27 -3.45
CA SER A 174 -0.59 12.21 -4.19
C SER A 174 -1.18 10.81 -3.98
N GLY A 175 -1.83 10.54 -2.83
CA GLY A 175 -2.45 9.26 -2.52
C GLY A 175 -3.62 8.89 -3.45
N PHE A 176 -4.29 9.88 -4.04
CA PHE A 176 -5.36 9.65 -5.01
C PHE A 176 -4.83 9.04 -6.31
N TYR A 177 -3.75 9.62 -6.84
CA TYR A 177 -3.11 9.14 -8.08
C TYR A 177 -2.58 7.71 -7.93
N ILE A 178 -2.01 7.40 -6.76
CA ILE A 178 -1.52 6.06 -6.43
C ILE A 178 -2.67 5.03 -6.46
N SER A 179 -3.82 5.38 -5.89
CA SER A 179 -4.99 4.49 -5.85
C SER A 179 -5.54 4.20 -7.26
N ILE A 180 -5.64 5.24 -8.10
CA ILE A 180 -6.04 5.13 -9.51
C ILE A 180 -5.07 4.26 -10.31
N GLY A 181 -3.76 4.44 -10.11
CA GLY A 181 -2.73 3.70 -10.81
C GLY A 181 -2.81 2.19 -10.57
N TYR A 182 -2.93 1.77 -9.30
CA TYR A 182 -3.07 0.35 -8.97
C TYR A 182 -4.38 -0.25 -9.47
N PHE A 183 -5.47 0.53 -9.44
CA PHE A 183 -6.74 0.08 -9.99
C PHE A 183 -6.66 -0.18 -11.50
N SER A 184 -6.10 0.75 -12.27
CA SER A 184 -5.96 0.60 -13.73
C SER A 184 -5.04 -0.57 -14.08
N TYR A 185 -4.05 -0.88 -13.23
CA TYR A 185 -3.17 -2.04 -13.39
C TYR A 185 -3.93 -3.38 -13.25
N CYS A 186 -4.90 -3.48 -12.33
CA CYS A 186 -5.72 -4.69 -12.16
C CYS A 186 -6.61 -5.00 -13.37
N PHE A 187 -7.08 -3.99 -14.12
CA PHE A 187 -7.96 -4.18 -15.28
C PHE A 187 -7.22 -4.48 -16.59
N LYS A 188 -5.90 -4.24 -16.64
CA LYS A 188 -5.07 -4.44 -17.83
C LYS A 188 -4.49 -5.85 -17.96
N LYS A 189 -4.74 -6.74 -17.00
CA LYS A 189 -4.27 -8.12 -16.94
C LYS A 189 -5.44 -9.07 -16.87
#